data_AF-A0A1H2IPY7-F1
#
_entry.id   AF-A0A1H2IPY7-F1
#
_cell.length_a   1.000
_cell.length_b   1.000
_cell.length_c   1.000
_cell.angle_alpha   90.00
_cell.angle_beta   90.00
_cell.angle_gamma   90.00
#
_symmetry.space_group_name_H-M   'P 1'
#
loop_
_entity.id
_entity.type
_entity.pdbx_description
1 polymer ?
#
loop_
_entity_poly.entity_id
_entity_poly.type
_entity_poly.pdbx_seq_one_letter_code
_entity_poly.pdbx_strand_id
1 'polypeptide(L)'
;MTSTLARTTSAALRSQNVTPIARTRVAADAPRPRTHLPTHLRPADLLRITDQGVADVLDGRHDALLPAEWDATHRWSTRLHADDDLDVWLISWTPGEATELHDHAGSLGALTVLSGSLREYHWTGDDMAVRVLDAGDQAAFPSGGCTTS
;
A
#
# COMPACT_ATOMS: atom_id res chain seq x y z
N MET A 1 5.71 -14.85 -0.85
CA MET A 1 4.29 -14.64 -1.23
C MET A 1 4.17 -13.20 -1.70
N THR A 2 3.37 -12.85 -2.73
CA THR A 2 3.34 -11.46 -3.24
C THR A 2 1.92 -10.89 -3.32
N SER A 3 1.73 -9.62 -2.97
CA SER A 3 0.46 -8.90 -3.11
C SER A 3 0.65 -7.43 -3.50
N THR A 4 -0.37 -6.84 -4.13
CA THR A 4 -0.46 -5.41 -4.42
C THR A 4 -1.36 -4.75 -3.38
N LEU A 5 -0.93 -3.64 -2.78
CA LEU A 5 -1.61 -2.90 -1.73
C LEU A 5 -1.81 -1.44 -2.15
N ALA A 6 -3.06 -0.96 -2.16
CA ALA A 6 -3.38 0.45 -2.33
C ALA A 6 -3.89 1.05 -1.03
N ARG A 7 -3.42 2.26 -0.69
CA ARG A 7 -3.85 2.99 0.50
C ARG A 7 -4.09 4.45 0.15
N THR A 8 -5.22 5.01 0.59
CA THR A 8 -5.48 6.44 0.44
C THR A 8 -4.52 7.24 1.30
N THR A 9 -4.02 8.36 0.80
CA THR A 9 -3.14 9.24 1.54
C THR A 9 -3.96 10.05 2.55
N SER A 10 -3.77 9.83 3.86
CA SER A 10 -4.46 10.65 4.88
C SER A 10 -3.88 12.06 4.91
N ALA A 11 -4.75 13.07 4.76
CA ALA A 11 -4.35 14.48 4.84
C ALA A 11 -3.97 14.95 6.27
N ALA A 12 -4.04 14.07 7.28
CA ALA A 12 -3.80 14.42 8.68
C ALA A 12 -2.42 13.95 9.18
N LEU A 13 -1.43 14.85 9.08
CA LEU A 13 -0.37 15.17 10.06
C LEU A 13 0.88 15.70 9.33
N ARG A 14 0.83 16.95 8.89
CA ARG A 14 2.04 17.73 8.58
C ARG A 14 2.17 18.88 9.57
N SER A 15 2.66 18.56 10.76
CA SER A 15 3.25 19.57 11.64
C SER A 15 4.16 18.89 12.65
N GLN A 16 5.47 18.90 12.41
CA GLN A 16 6.48 19.30 13.41
C GLN A 16 7.68 19.90 12.66
N ASN A 17 7.93 21.17 12.98
CA ASN A 17 9.06 21.98 12.53
C ASN A 17 10.37 21.48 13.17
N VAL A 18 11.39 21.24 12.34
CA VAL A 18 12.80 21.37 12.74
C VAL A 18 13.55 22.10 11.61
N THR A 19 14.08 23.28 11.92
CA THR A 19 14.96 24.10 11.05
C THR A 19 16.45 23.86 11.45
N PRO A 20 17.47 24.28 10.68
CA PRO A 20 18.18 23.41 9.74
C PRO A 20 19.71 23.34 9.98
N ILE A 21 20.39 22.40 9.33
CA ILE A 21 21.82 22.53 8.97
C ILE A 21 21.97 22.34 7.45
N ALA A 22 22.87 23.13 6.88
CA ALA A 22 22.83 23.63 5.51
C ALA A 22 23.53 22.77 4.44
N ARG A 23 23.14 23.08 3.19
CA ARG A 23 23.85 22.95 1.89
C ARG A 23 23.84 21.57 1.21
N THR A 24 23.05 21.46 0.14
CA THR A 24 23.54 21.49 -1.26
C THR A 24 22.36 21.77 -2.20
N ARG A 25 22.60 22.63 -3.20
CA ARG A 25 21.60 23.17 -4.14
C ARG A 25 21.40 22.16 -5.28
N VAL A 26 20.23 21.54 -5.36
CA VAL A 26 19.74 20.85 -6.57
C VAL A 26 18.61 21.70 -7.14
N ALA A 27 18.63 21.88 -8.47
CA ALA A 27 17.75 22.75 -9.22
C ALA A 27 16.27 22.50 -8.90
N ALA A 28 15.55 23.60 -8.64
CA ALA A 28 14.13 23.58 -8.31
C ALA A 28 13.32 23.27 -9.57
N ASP A 29 12.70 22.10 -9.60
CA ASP A 29 11.56 21.83 -10.47
C ASP A 29 10.38 22.66 -9.96
N ALA A 30 9.76 23.44 -10.84
CA ALA A 30 8.71 24.38 -10.46
C ALA A 30 7.41 23.62 -10.15
N PRO A 31 6.72 23.91 -9.02
CA PRO A 31 5.47 23.22 -8.71
C PRO A 31 4.35 23.66 -9.67
N ARG A 32 4.00 22.79 -10.63
CA ARG A 32 2.67 22.15 -10.62
C ARG A 32 1.54 22.88 -9.87
N PRO A 33 0.69 23.76 -10.42
CA PRO A 33 -0.48 24.24 -9.67
C PRO A 33 -1.38 23.06 -9.30
N ARG A 34 -1.58 22.89 -7.99
CA ARG A 34 -2.31 21.79 -7.34
C ARG A 34 -3.81 22.04 -7.40
N THR A 35 -4.51 21.28 -8.25
CA THR A 35 -5.97 21.18 -8.18
C THR A 35 -6.36 20.18 -7.08
N HIS A 36 -6.73 20.71 -5.92
CA HIS A 36 -7.35 19.93 -4.85
C HIS A 36 -8.79 19.58 -5.22
N LEU A 37 -9.09 18.29 -5.35
CA LEU A 37 -10.44 17.75 -5.29
C LEU A 37 -10.55 16.86 -4.04
N PRO A 38 -11.70 16.80 -3.34
CA PRO A 38 -11.90 15.89 -2.22
C PRO A 38 -11.78 14.43 -2.67
N THR A 39 -11.08 13.61 -1.88
CA THR A 39 -10.77 12.20 -2.15
C THR A 39 -12.04 11.33 -2.27
N HIS A 40 -12.44 10.99 -3.50
CA HIS A 40 -13.66 10.21 -3.82
C HIS A 40 -13.48 8.67 -3.85
N LEU A 41 -12.30 8.17 -3.48
CA LEU A 41 -11.99 6.74 -3.64
C LEU A 41 -12.78 5.89 -2.65
N ARG A 42 -13.71 5.09 -3.18
CA ARG A 42 -14.47 4.11 -2.40
C ARG A 42 -13.69 2.80 -2.34
N PRO A 43 -14.00 1.89 -1.40
CA PRO A 43 -13.37 0.57 -1.34
C PRO A 43 -13.36 -0.18 -2.68
N ALA A 44 -14.44 -0.10 -3.45
CA ALA A 44 -14.52 -0.71 -4.78
C ALA A 44 -13.51 -0.14 -5.79
N ASP A 45 -13.22 1.16 -5.69
CA ASP A 45 -12.25 1.82 -6.56
C ASP A 45 -10.82 1.34 -6.21
N LEU A 46 -10.53 1.17 -4.92
CA LEU A 46 -9.24 0.63 -4.44
C LEU A 46 -9.04 -0.83 -4.86
N LEU A 47 -10.06 -1.68 -4.74
CA LEU A 47 -10.02 -3.07 -5.20
C LEU A 47 -9.72 -3.17 -6.70
N ARG A 48 -10.39 -2.33 -7.51
CA ARG A 48 -10.12 -2.26 -8.95
C ARG A 48 -8.70 -1.79 -9.25
N ILE A 49 -8.18 -0.82 -8.49
CA ILE A 49 -6.82 -0.31 -8.66
C ILE A 49 -5.78 -1.39 -8.32
N THR A 50 -5.97 -2.16 -7.25
CA THR A 50 -5.03 -3.24 -6.91
C THR A 50 -5.08 -4.41 -7.87
N ASP A 51 -6.26 -4.75 -8.40
CA ASP A 51 -6.43 -5.74 -9.48
C ASP A 51 -5.67 -5.31 -10.74
N GLN A 52 -5.86 -4.04 -11.14
CA GLN A 52 -5.13 -3.49 -12.27
C GLN A 52 -3.63 -3.52 -12.03
N GLY A 53 -3.16 -3.16 -10.82
CA GLY A 53 -1.75 -3.26 -10.46
C GLY A 53 -1.19 -4.69 -10.55
N VAL A 54 -1.98 -5.71 -10.22
CA VAL A 54 -1.61 -7.12 -10.43
C VAL A 54 -1.47 -7.43 -11.92
N ALA A 55 -2.44 -7.02 -12.76
CA ALA A 55 -2.35 -7.20 -14.20
C ALA A 55 -1.13 -6.48 -14.80
N ASP A 56 -0.86 -5.26 -14.36
CA ASP A 56 0.33 -4.48 -14.73
C ASP A 56 1.65 -5.22 -14.44
N VAL A 57 1.77 -5.83 -13.26
CA VAL A 57 2.94 -6.63 -12.88
C VAL A 57 3.06 -7.87 -13.77
N LEU A 58 1.95 -8.57 -14.04
CA LEU A 58 1.95 -9.76 -14.90
C LEU A 58 2.26 -9.44 -16.37
N ASP A 59 1.88 -8.26 -16.84
CA ASP A 59 2.19 -7.75 -18.18
C ASP A 59 3.64 -7.25 -18.31
N GLY A 60 4.42 -7.27 -17.23
CA GLY A 60 5.82 -6.82 -17.19
C GLY A 60 6.00 -5.30 -17.17
N ARG A 61 4.92 -4.53 -16.95
CA ARG A 61 4.98 -3.04 -16.93
C ARG A 61 5.85 -2.50 -15.78
N HIS A 62 6.09 -3.33 -14.77
CA HIS A 62 6.89 -2.99 -13.59
C HIS A 62 8.20 -3.79 -13.48
N ASP A 63 8.63 -4.54 -14.50
CA ASP A 63 9.82 -5.41 -14.44
C ASP A 63 11.09 -4.67 -13.99
N ALA A 64 11.24 -3.40 -14.37
CA ALA A 64 12.37 -2.57 -13.97
C ALA A 64 12.42 -2.27 -12.45
N LEU A 65 11.31 -2.45 -11.74
CA LEU A 65 11.19 -2.24 -10.30
C LEU A 65 11.28 -3.55 -9.51
N LEU A 66 11.18 -4.70 -10.17
CA LEU A 66 11.20 -6.01 -9.54
C LEU A 66 12.64 -6.43 -9.24
N PRO A 67 12.88 -7.13 -8.12
CA PRO A 67 14.20 -7.67 -7.83
C PRO A 67 14.50 -8.81 -8.80
N ALA A 68 15.77 -8.99 -9.15
CA ALA A 68 16.20 -10.13 -9.96
C ALA A 68 15.97 -11.48 -9.23
N GLU A 69 16.04 -11.46 -7.90
CA GLU A 69 15.79 -12.61 -7.03
C GLU A 69 14.97 -12.17 -5.81
N TRP A 70 14.01 -13.00 -5.39
CA TRP A 70 13.18 -12.72 -4.22
C TRP A 70 13.87 -13.18 -2.94
N ASP A 71 13.99 -12.29 -1.95
CA ASP A 71 14.42 -12.67 -0.60
C ASP A 71 13.34 -13.54 0.06
N ALA A 72 13.70 -14.77 0.43
CA ALA A 72 12.81 -15.73 1.07
C ALA A 72 12.75 -15.55 2.60
N THR A 73 13.62 -14.71 3.16
CA THR A 73 13.81 -14.47 4.60
C THR A 73 13.15 -13.17 5.03
N HIS A 74 13.42 -12.07 4.33
CA HIS A 74 12.88 -10.75 4.68
C HIS A 74 11.78 -10.31 3.72
N ARG A 75 10.80 -9.62 4.28
CA ARG A 75 9.82 -8.89 3.48
C ARG A 75 10.52 -7.88 2.57
N TRP A 76 10.00 -7.76 1.35
CA TRP A 76 10.41 -6.76 0.38
C TRP A 76 9.21 -5.93 -0.07
N SER A 77 9.42 -4.67 -0.41
CA SER A 77 8.37 -3.85 -1.02
C SER A 77 8.90 -2.77 -1.93
N THR A 78 8.16 -2.46 -2.99
CA THR A 78 8.39 -1.30 -3.85
C THR A 78 7.09 -0.54 -4.09
N ARG A 79 7.19 0.76 -4.37
CA ARG A 79 6.04 1.59 -4.69
C ARG A 79 5.83 1.60 -6.20
N LEU A 80 4.68 1.10 -6.65
CA LEU A 80 4.31 1.04 -8.07
C LEU A 80 3.77 2.39 -8.56
N HIS A 81 3.01 3.07 -7.71
CA HIS A 81 2.38 4.36 -8.03
C HIS A 81 2.21 5.21 -6.76
N ALA A 82 2.24 6.53 -6.93
CA ALA A 82 1.94 7.48 -5.88
C ALA A 82 1.47 8.81 -6.46
N ASP A 83 0.37 9.31 -5.91
CA ASP A 83 -0.13 10.66 -6.17
C ASP A 83 -0.67 11.29 -4.88
N ASP A 84 -1.35 12.43 -5.02
CA ASP A 84 -1.92 13.15 -3.88
C ASP A 84 -3.10 12.40 -3.23
N ASP A 85 -3.72 11.43 -3.91
CA ASP A 85 -4.91 10.71 -3.46
C ASP A 85 -4.57 9.34 -2.86
N LEU A 86 -3.60 8.62 -3.44
CA LEU A 86 -3.25 7.26 -3.03
C LEU A 86 -1.80 6.86 -3.30
N ASP A 87 -1.33 5.87 -2.55
CA ASP A 87 -0.11 5.11 -2.84
C ASP A 87 -0.46 3.66 -3.19
N VAL A 88 0.20 3.10 -4.22
CA VAL A 88 0.14 1.67 -4.57
C VAL A 88 1.52 1.03 -4.39
N TRP A 89 1.55 -0.09 -3.68
CA TRP A 89 2.75 -0.84 -3.35
C TRP A 89 2.64 -2.28 -3.84
N LEU A 90 3.76 -2.85 -4.26
CA LEU A 90 3.94 -4.29 -4.39
C LEU A 90 4.74 -4.77 -3.17
N ILE A 91 4.27 -5.82 -2.52
CA ILE A 91 4.85 -6.34 -1.28
C ILE A 91 5.06 -7.84 -1.41
N SER A 92 6.25 -8.32 -1.06
CA SER A 92 6.55 -9.73 -0.83
C SER A 92 6.56 -10.01 0.67
N TRP A 93 5.76 -10.99 1.08
CA TRP A 93 5.66 -11.51 2.43
C TRP A 93 6.47 -12.80 2.55
N THR A 94 7.26 -12.89 3.62
CA THR A 94 7.99 -14.08 4.02
C THR A 94 7.36 -14.67 5.28
N PRO A 95 7.36 -16.00 5.48
CA PRO A 95 6.75 -16.61 6.66
C PRO A 95 7.34 -16.03 7.96
N GLY A 96 6.49 -15.43 8.79
CA GLY A 96 6.88 -14.82 10.07
C GLY A 96 7.06 -13.30 10.04
N GLU A 97 7.07 -12.67 8.85
CA GLU A 97 7.07 -11.22 8.70
C GLU A 97 5.63 -10.71 8.54
N ALA A 98 5.05 -10.22 9.63
CA ALA A 98 3.74 -9.57 9.63
C ALA A 98 3.89 -8.04 9.52
N THR A 99 2.90 -7.36 8.96
CA THR A 99 2.71 -5.95 9.31
C THR A 99 2.20 -5.89 10.75
N GLU A 100 2.80 -5.04 11.58
CA GLU A 100 2.27 -4.76 12.93
C GLU A 100 0.84 -4.25 12.83
N LEU A 101 0.04 -4.49 13.87
CA LEU A 101 -1.35 -4.03 13.93
C LEU A 101 -1.33 -2.52 13.95
N HIS A 102 -1.71 -1.91 12.83
CA HIS A 102 -1.74 -0.47 12.69
C HIS A 102 -3.16 -0.04 12.41
N ASP A 103 -3.63 0.96 13.16
CA ASP A 103 -4.76 1.74 12.69
C ASP A 103 -4.36 2.45 11.40
N HIS A 104 -5.29 2.56 10.46
CA HIS A 104 -5.02 3.26 9.21
C HIS A 104 -5.09 4.78 9.36
N ALA A 105 -5.09 5.33 10.58
CA ALA A 105 -5.18 6.77 10.87
C ALA A 105 -6.26 7.51 10.04
N GLY A 106 -7.41 6.85 9.81
CA GLY A 106 -8.51 7.37 8.98
C GLY A 106 -8.42 7.06 7.47
N SER A 107 -7.41 6.33 7.01
CA SER A 107 -7.23 5.93 5.61
C SER A 107 -8.04 4.67 5.28
N LEU A 108 -8.48 4.57 4.03
CA LEU A 108 -9.00 3.33 3.44
C LEU A 108 -7.87 2.60 2.72
N GLY A 109 -7.96 1.27 2.65
CA GLY A 109 -7.06 0.50 1.83
C GLY A 109 -7.70 -0.75 1.24
N ALA A 110 -7.05 -1.28 0.23
CA ALA A 110 -7.38 -2.56 -0.34
C ALA A 110 -6.11 -3.29 -0.80
N LEU A 111 -6.19 -4.61 -0.90
CA LEU A 111 -5.14 -5.43 -1.44
C LEU A 111 -5.68 -6.47 -2.43
N THR A 112 -4.81 -6.96 -3.29
CA THR A 112 -5.03 -8.13 -4.15
C THR A 112 -3.83 -9.05 -4.07
N VAL A 113 -4.05 -10.34 -3.86
CA VAL A 113 -2.98 -11.33 -3.76
C VAL A 113 -2.56 -11.75 -5.16
N LEU A 114 -1.29 -11.49 -5.51
CA LEU A 114 -0.71 -11.88 -6.79
C LEU A 114 -0.34 -13.37 -6.78
N SER A 115 0.27 -13.85 -5.69
CA SER A 115 0.72 -15.24 -5.56
C SER A 115 0.81 -15.69 -4.10
N GLY A 116 0.56 -16.97 -3.85
CA GLY A 116 0.58 -17.59 -2.52
C GLY A 116 -0.73 -17.41 -1.75
N SER A 117 -0.66 -17.33 -0.41
CA SER A 117 -1.83 -17.22 0.49
C SER A 117 -1.50 -16.41 1.74
N LEU A 118 -2.28 -15.36 2.02
CA LEU A 118 -2.06 -14.35 3.06
C LEU A 118 -3.03 -14.62 4.20
N ARG A 119 -2.55 -14.51 5.45
CA ARG A 119 -3.43 -14.49 6.62
C ARG A 119 -3.62 -13.04 7.06
N GLU A 120 -4.86 -12.57 7.01
CA GLU A 120 -5.22 -11.24 7.49
C GLU A 120 -5.94 -11.35 8.84
N TYR A 121 -5.45 -10.59 9.81
CA TYR A 121 -6.10 -10.33 11.09
C TYR A 121 -6.73 -8.94 11.00
N HIS A 122 -8.05 -8.87 11.10
CA HIS A 122 -8.78 -7.60 11.03
C HIS A 122 -9.82 -7.47 12.14
N TRP A 123 -10.18 -6.22 12.42
CA TRP A 123 -11.22 -5.89 13.38
C TRP A 123 -12.60 -5.86 12.72
N THR A 124 -13.60 -6.56 13.27
CA THR A 124 -14.98 -6.59 12.76
C THR A 124 -15.93 -5.64 13.49
N GLY A 125 -15.41 -4.84 14.44
CA GLY A 125 -16.18 -3.87 15.23
C GLY A 125 -16.05 -4.13 16.72
N ASP A 126 -16.28 -5.37 17.14
CA ASP A 126 -16.17 -5.80 18.55
C ASP A 126 -15.18 -6.96 18.75
N ASP A 127 -14.81 -7.66 17.67
CA ASP A 127 -13.95 -8.84 17.70
C ASP A 127 -12.83 -8.77 16.67
N MET A 128 -11.76 -9.52 16.96
CA MET A 128 -10.71 -9.81 15.99
C MET A 128 -11.08 -11.05 15.20
N ALA A 129 -11.15 -10.91 13.87
CA ALA A 129 -11.38 -12.00 12.95
C ALA A 129 -10.14 -12.28 12.12
N VAL A 130 -10.06 -13.52 11.61
CA VAL A 130 -9.00 -13.97 10.72
C VAL A 130 -9.61 -14.43 9.41
N ARG A 131 -9.03 -14.01 8.29
CA ARG A 131 -9.31 -14.60 6.98
C ARG A 131 -8.04 -15.01 6.25
N VAL A 132 -8.20 -15.96 5.35
CA VAL A 132 -7.16 -16.41 4.43
C VAL A 132 -7.52 -15.86 3.05
N LEU A 133 -6.54 -15.27 2.36
CA LEU A 133 -6.67 -14.72 1.02
C LEU A 133 -5.69 -15.44 0.11
N ASP A 134 -6.19 -16.25 -0.82
CA ASP A 134 -5.39 -16.97 -1.80
C ASP A 134 -5.11 -16.11 -3.03
N ALA A 135 -4.24 -16.59 -3.93
CA ALA A 135 -3.94 -15.89 -5.18
C ALA A 135 -5.22 -15.57 -5.98
N GLY A 136 -5.37 -14.29 -6.34
CA GLY A 136 -6.56 -13.73 -6.98
C GLY A 136 -7.57 -13.14 -5.99
N ASP A 137 -7.50 -13.46 -4.70
CA ASP A 137 -8.39 -12.88 -3.71
C ASP A 137 -8.07 -11.40 -3.45
N GLN A 138 -9.11 -10.68 -3.08
CA GLN A 138 -9.04 -9.26 -2.74
C GLN A 138 -9.70 -8.99 -1.40
N ALA A 139 -9.18 -8.00 -0.68
CA ALA A 139 -9.80 -7.51 0.54
C ALA A 139 -9.68 -5.99 0.61
N ALA A 140 -10.77 -5.33 1.02
CA ALA A 140 -10.73 -3.94 1.45
C ALA A 140 -10.83 -3.90 2.97
N PHE A 141 -10.16 -2.93 3.56
CA PHE A 141 -10.18 -2.69 5.00
C PHE A 141 -10.67 -1.26 5.25
N PRO A 142 -11.68 -1.09 6.12
CA PRO A 142 -12.12 0.22 6.55
C PRO A 142 -11.04 0.89 7.42
N SER A 143 -11.29 2.12 7.87
CA SER A 143 -10.37 2.91 8.70
C SER A 143 -10.07 2.35 10.11
N GLY A 144 -10.27 1.05 10.34
CA GLY A 144 -9.93 0.31 11.55
C GLY A 144 -8.52 -0.32 11.48
N GLY A 145 -8.14 -1.06 12.53
CA GLY A 145 -6.84 -1.73 12.60
C GLY A 145 -6.80 -3.02 11.78
N CYS A 146 -5.71 -3.23 11.03
CA CYS A 146 -5.47 -4.46 10.27
C CYS A 146 -3.98 -4.89 10.32
N THR A 147 -3.73 -6.20 10.32
CA THR A 147 -2.43 -6.85 10.21
C THR A 147 -2.49 -7.95 9.15
N THR A 148 -1.45 -8.08 8.33
CA THR A 148 -1.29 -9.17 7.35
C THR A 148 0.03 -9.89 7.59
N SER A 149 0.00 -11.23 7.59
CA SER A 149 1.14 -12.13 7.77
C SER A 149 1.14 -13.27 6.76
#